data_AF-A0A0G0E1D6-F1
#
_entry.id   AF-A0A0G0E1D6-F1
#
_cell.length_a   1.000
_cell.length_b   1.000
_cell.length_c   1.000
_cell.angle_alpha   90.00
_cell.angle_beta   90.00
_cell.angle_gamma   90.00
#
_symmetry.space_group_name_H-M   'P 1'
#
loop_
_entity.id
_entity.type
_entity.pdbx_description
1 polymer ?
#
loop_
_entity_poly.entity_id
_entity_poly.type
_entity_poly.pdbx_seq_one_letter_code
_entity_poly.pdbx_strand_id
1 'polypeptide(L)'
;MDAPANPNQPPQDPFALAQQISTDPVVPDEQKLEMLTEIGRGVGVDVDRINTLQRIPVSQRAEIIAGHIARNGEASSQIAELQAEAKGYIHEADTQLAKSTAEIAARLSKLREHHEPRIAEADAAVHRAKNSPEK
;
A
#
# COMPACT_ATOMS: atom_id res chain seq x y z
N MET A 1 21.37 -29.19 -24.02
CA MET A 1 20.80 -29.84 -22.82
C MET A 1 20.53 -28.72 -21.85
N ASP A 2 19.29 -28.26 -21.80
CA ASP A 2 18.90 -27.16 -20.90
C ASP A 2 18.78 -27.71 -19.48
N ALA A 3 19.50 -27.10 -18.55
CA ALA A 3 19.42 -27.46 -17.15
C ALA A 3 18.04 -27.03 -16.60
N PRO A 4 17.29 -27.90 -15.91
CA PRO A 4 16.00 -27.54 -15.35
C PRO A 4 16.17 -26.46 -14.27
N ALA A 5 15.28 -25.46 -14.29
CA ALA A 5 15.22 -24.41 -13.28
C ALA A 5 15.11 -25.02 -11.87
N ASN A 6 16.02 -24.62 -10.98
CA ASN A 6 16.09 -25.13 -9.61
C ASN A 6 14.95 -24.52 -8.76
N PRO A 7 13.97 -25.30 -8.28
CA PRO A 7 12.80 -24.79 -7.56
C PRO A 7 13.11 -24.21 -6.17
N ASN A 8 14.37 -24.29 -5.71
CA ASN A 8 14.82 -23.74 -4.43
C ASN A 8 15.55 -22.39 -4.54
N GLN A 9 15.62 -21.78 -5.72
CA GLN A 9 16.10 -20.40 -5.81
C GLN A 9 15.00 -19.44 -5.32
N PRO A 10 15.30 -18.52 -4.37
CA PRO A 10 14.36 -17.49 -3.99
C PRO A 10 13.93 -16.72 -5.24
N PRO A 11 12.64 -16.33 -5.36
CA PRO A 11 12.18 -15.56 -6.51
C PRO A 11 13.07 -14.34 -6.65
N GLN A 12 13.83 -14.30 -7.74
CA GLN A 12 14.74 -13.18 -8.02
C GLN A 12 13.88 -11.96 -8.33
N ASP A 13 14.20 -10.84 -7.69
CA ASP A 13 13.58 -9.55 -8.00
C ASP A 13 13.82 -9.25 -9.50
N PRO A 14 12.75 -9.13 -10.31
CA PRO A 14 12.88 -8.89 -11.74
C PRO A 14 13.64 -7.59 -12.06
N PHE A 15 13.56 -6.57 -11.20
CA PHE A 15 14.27 -5.31 -11.41
C PHE A 15 15.78 -5.47 -11.20
N ALA A 16 16.18 -6.13 -10.11
CA ALA A 16 17.58 -6.44 -9.84
C ALA A 16 18.19 -7.36 -10.91
N LEU A 17 17.42 -8.36 -11.36
CA LEU A 17 17.85 -9.28 -12.42
C LEU A 17 18.07 -8.52 -13.74
N ALA A 18 17.16 -7.62 -14.12
CA ALA A 18 17.31 -6.80 -15.33
C ALA A 18 18.58 -5.94 -15.28
N GLN A 19 18.87 -5.32 -14.12
CA GLN A 19 20.07 -4.51 -13.94
C GLN A 19 21.35 -5.34 -14.08
N GLN A 20 21.36 -6.54 -13.49
CA GLN A 20 22.47 -7.48 -13.63
C GLN A 20 22.71 -7.85 -15.10
N ILE A 21 21.67 -8.26 -15.82
CA ILE A 21 21.75 -8.66 -17.24
C ILE A 21 22.21 -7.49 -18.11
N SER A 22 21.67 -6.29 -17.88
CA SER A 22 22.01 -5.11 -18.68
C SER A 22 23.49 -4.73 -18.57
N THR A 23 24.08 -4.90 -17.38
CA THR A 23 25.46 -4.48 -17.09
C THR A 23 26.50 -5.57 -17.33
N ASP A 24 26.08 -6.83 -17.51
CA ASP A 24 26.99 -7.96 -17.69
C ASP A 24 27.69 -7.90 -19.07
N PRO A 25 29.02 -7.74 -19.14
CA PRO A 25 29.75 -7.69 -20.41
C PRO A 25 29.88 -9.08 -21.08
N VAL A 26 29.61 -10.16 -20.36
CA VAL A 26 29.78 -11.54 -20.85
C VAL A 26 28.55 -12.00 -21.65
N VAL A 27 27.38 -11.45 -21.36
CA VAL A 27 26.13 -11.82 -22.04
C VAL A 27 26.06 -11.12 -23.41
N PRO A 28 25.88 -11.85 -24.52
CA PRO A 28 25.69 -11.25 -25.84
C PRO A 28 24.44 -10.37 -25.92
N ASP A 29 24.48 -9.31 -26.73
CA ASP A 29 23.37 -8.35 -26.83
C ASP A 29 22.04 -8.98 -27.26
N GLU A 30 22.08 -10.01 -28.10
CA GLU A 30 20.89 -10.78 -28.52
C GLU A 30 20.25 -11.50 -27.34
N GLN A 31 21.07 -12.13 -26.50
CA GLN A 31 20.61 -12.82 -25.30
C GLN A 31 20.14 -11.83 -24.23
N LYS A 32 20.82 -10.68 -24.08
CA LYS A 32 20.33 -9.58 -23.25
C LYS A 32 18.96 -9.12 -23.69
N LEU A 33 18.77 -8.90 -24.99
CA LEU A 33 17.50 -8.43 -25.54
C LEU A 33 16.38 -9.43 -25.25
N GLU A 34 16.61 -10.72 -25.42
CA GLU A 34 15.64 -11.78 -25.12
C GLU A 34 15.26 -11.79 -23.63
N MET A 35 16.26 -11.87 -22.73
CA MET A 35 16.02 -11.92 -21.30
C MET A 35 15.35 -10.65 -20.77
N LEU A 36 15.79 -9.47 -21.22
CA LEU A 36 15.19 -8.19 -20.84
C LEU A 36 13.78 -8.03 -21.41
N THR A 37 13.49 -8.61 -22.58
CA THR A 37 12.12 -8.64 -23.13
C THR A 37 11.20 -9.48 -22.24
N GLU A 38 11.65 -10.66 -21.81
CA GLU A 38 10.87 -11.52 -20.91
C GLU A 38 10.59 -10.84 -19.58
N ILE A 39 11.64 -10.30 -18.94
CA ILE A 39 11.50 -9.56 -17.68
C ILE A 39 10.61 -8.33 -17.88
N GLY A 40 10.83 -7.57 -18.95
CA GLY A 40 10.05 -6.38 -19.28
C GLY A 40 8.56 -6.68 -19.41
N ARG A 41 8.17 -7.77 -20.08
CA ARG A 41 6.76 -8.21 -20.11
C ARG A 41 6.25 -8.56 -18.72
N GLY A 42 7.06 -9.29 -17.94
CA GLY A 42 6.72 -9.69 -16.58
C GLY A 42 6.44 -8.51 -15.65
N VAL A 43 7.13 -7.38 -15.85
CA VAL A 43 6.94 -6.15 -15.05
C VAL A 43 6.03 -5.11 -15.73
N GLY A 44 5.43 -5.41 -16.89
CA GLY A 44 4.47 -4.53 -17.56
C GLY A 44 5.08 -3.41 -18.44
N VAL A 45 6.32 -3.55 -18.88
CA VAL A 45 6.94 -2.68 -19.89
C VAL A 45 6.45 -3.07 -21.29
N ASP A 46 6.11 -2.07 -22.12
CA ASP A 46 5.74 -2.24 -23.54
C ASP A 46 6.97 -2.56 -24.41
N VAL A 47 7.54 -3.74 -24.21
CA VAL A 47 8.73 -4.22 -24.93
C VAL A 47 8.45 -4.55 -26.37
N ASP A 48 7.22 -4.93 -26.72
CA ASP A 48 6.86 -5.31 -28.09
C ASP A 48 6.97 -4.10 -29.01
N ARG A 49 6.51 -2.92 -28.56
CA ARG A 49 6.73 -1.66 -29.29
C ARG A 49 8.21 -1.36 -29.50
N ILE A 50 9.06 -1.59 -28.50
CA ILE A 50 10.51 -1.37 -28.62
C ILE A 50 11.13 -2.37 -29.60
N ASN A 51 10.71 -3.63 -29.55
CA ASN A 51 11.17 -4.68 -30.47
C ASN A 51 10.76 -4.45 -31.93
N THR A 52 9.66 -3.72 -32.19
CA THR A 52 9.30 -3.31 -33.56
C THR A 52 10.27 -2.32 -34.20
N LEU A 53 11.14 -1.67 -33.41
CA LEU A 53 12.12 -0.70 -33.89
C LEU A 53 13.35 -1.39 -34.50
N GLN A 54 13.13 -2.14 -35.59
CA GLN A 54 14.17 -2.92 -36.26
C GLN A 54 15.36 -2.09 -36.79
N ARG A 55 15.16 -0.79 -37.01
CA ARG A 55 16.21 0.16 -37.42
C ARG A 55 17.22 0.46 -36.31
N ILE A 56 16.88 0.15 -35.06
CA ILE A 56 17.74 0.36 -33.90
C ILE A 56 18.56 -0.91 -33.67
N PRO A 57 19.89 -0.81 -33.46
CA PRO A 57 20.75 -1.94 -33.10
C PRO A 57 20.22 -2.71 -31.89
N VAL A 58 20.49 -4.03 -31.86
CA VAL A 58 20.08 -4.93 -30.78
C VAL A 58 20.53 -4.41 -29.41
N SER A 59 21.80 -3.99 -29.31
CA SER A 59 22.39 -3.41 -28.09
C SER A 59 21.60 -2.22 -27.56
N GLN A 60 21.26 -1.28 -28.44
CA GLN A 60 20.48 -0.09 -28.07
C GLN A 60 19.05 -0.44 -27.68
N ARG A 61 18.41 -1.43 -28.34
CA ARG A 61 17.07 -1.89 -27.91
C ARG A 61 17.11 -2.52 -26.53
N ALA A 62 18.12 -3.34 -26.26
CA ALA A 62 18.32 -3.94 -24.93
C ALA A 62 18.51 -2.85 -23.87
N GLU A 63 19.34 -1.84 -24.15
CA GLU A 63 19.54 -0.68 -23.25
C GLU A 63 18.25 0.11 -23.00
N ILE A 64 17.44 0.35 -24.05
CA ILE A 64 16.15 1.02 -23.91
C ILE A 64 15.22 0.21 -23.01
N ILE A 65 15.09 -1.10 -23.23
CA ILE A 65 14.24 -1.97 -22.42
C ILE A 65 14.72 -1.99 -20.96
N ALA A 66 16.03 -2.16 -20.73
CA ALA A 66 16.62 -2.10 -19.39
C ALA A 66 16.30 -0.78 -18.68
N GLY A 67 16.43 0.35 -19.38
CA GLY A 67 16.08 1.66 -18.84
C GLY A 67 14.59 1.81 -18.51
N HIS A 68 13.69 1.21 -19.30
CA HIS A 68 12.27 1.17 -18.98
C HIS A 68 11.97 0.32 -17.74
N ILE A 69 12.61 -0.84 -17.61
CA ILE A 69 12.47 -1.71 -16.44
C ILE A 69 12.96 -0.99 -15.18
N ALA A 70 14.11 -0.32 -15.24
CA ALA A 70 14.65 0.43 -14.10
C ALA A 70 13.70 1.52 -13.60
N ARG A 71 13.15 2.34 -14.51
CA ARG A 71 12.16 3.37 -14.15
C ARG A 71 10.88 2.76 -13.54
N ASN A 72 10.45 1.61 -14.04
CA ASN A 72 9.29 0.92 -13.50
C ASN A 72 9.56 0.37 -12.09
N GLY A 73 10.78 -0.10 -11.83
CA GLY A 73 11.23 -0.51 -10.50
C GLY A 73 11.24 0.65 -9.50
N GLU A 74 11.80 1.80 -9.89
CA GLU A 74 11.78 3.02 -9.07
C GLU A 74 10.36 3.48 -8.74
N ALA A 75 9.48 3.53 -9.75
CA ALA A 75 8.08 3.89 -9.56
C ALA A 75 7.36 2.90 -8.62
N SER A 76 7.62 1.60 -8.77
CA SER A 76 7.05 0.57 -7.91
C SER A 76 7.50 0.72 -6.45
N SER A 77 8.78 1.05 -6.21
CA SER A 77 9.31 1.33 -4.87
C SER A 77 8.64 2.55 -4.25
N GLN A 78 8.54 3.66 -5.00
CA GLN A 78 7.89 4.88 -4.52
C GLN A 78 6.41 4.66 -4.18
N ILE A 79 5.69 3.89 -5.00
CA ILE A 79 4.31 3.52 -4.72
C ILE A 79 4.22 2.71 -3.42
N ALA A 80 5.13 1.75 -3.21
CA ALA A 80 5.15 0.96 -1.99
C ALA A 80 5.43 1.81 -0.73
N GLU A 81 6.35 2.76 -0.82
CA GLU A 81 6.65 3.73 0.25
C GLU A 81 5.44 4.61 0.57
N LEU A 82 4.80 5.19 -0.45
CA LEU A 82 3.58 6.00 -0.28
C LEU A 82 2.43 5.19 0.34
N GLN A 83 2.29 3.92 -0.04
CA GLN A 83 1.29 3.03 0.57
C GLN A 83 1.60 2.73 2.04
N ALA A 84 2.86 2.55 2.40
CA ALA A 84 3.28 2.33 3.77
C ALA A 84 3.01 3.59 4.63
N GLU A 85 3.34 4.76 4.11
CA GLU A 85 3.07 6.05 4.76
C GLU A 85 1.56 6.28 4.96
N ALA A 86 0.76 6.06 3.91
CA ALA A 86 -0.70 6.19 3.99
C ALA A 86 -1.32 5.24 5.04
N LYS A 87 -0.84 4.00 5.14
CA LYS A 87 -1.26 3.06 6.19
C LYS A 87 -0.89 3.56 7.58
N GLY A 88 0.28 4.18 7.74
CA GLY A 88 0.70 4.82 8.98
C GLY A 88 -0.27 5.90 9.43
N TYR A 89 -0.65 6.82 8.52
CA TYR A 89 -1.61 7.87 8.83
C TYR A 89 -3.00 7.36 9.20
N ILE A 90 -3.50 6.36 8.48
CA ILE A 90 -4.80 5.75 8.79
C ILE A 90 -4.76 5.12 10.20
N HIS A 91 -3.70 4.38 10.52
CA HIS A 91 -3.55 3.76 11.82
C HIS A 91 -3.46 4.78 12.97
N GLU A 92 -2.75 5.88 12.76
CA GLU A 92 -2.69 6.96 13.73
C GLU A 92 -4.05 7.63 13.93
N ALA A 93 -4.78 7.91 12.84
CA ALA A 93 -6.12 8.48 12.90
C ALA A 93 -7.11 7.57 13.66
N ASP A 94 -7.08 6.25 13.39
CA ASP A 94 -7.90 5.26 14.10
C ASP A 94 -7.58 5.24 15.60
N THR A 95 -6.29 5.31 15.95
CA THR A 95 -5.83 5.33 17.34
C THR A 95 -6.30 6.60 18.06
N GLN A 96 -6.18 7.76 17.41
CA GLN A 96 -6.64 9.03 17.97
C GLN A 96 -8.16 9.06 18.13
N LEU A 97 -8.91 8.54 17.15
CA LEU A 97 -10.37 8.44 17.20
C LEU A 97 -10.83 7.54 18.34
N ALA A 98 -10.19 6.38 18.52
CA ALA A 98 -10.48 5.46 19.61
C ALA A 98 -10.25 6.13 20.97
N LYS A 99 -9.14 6.85 21.13
CA LYS A 99 -8.83 7.60 22.36
C LYS A 99 -9.86 8.70 22.62
N SER A 100 -10.20 9.51 21.61
CA SER A 100 -11.19 10.57 21.74
C SER A 100 -12.57 10.03 22.12
N THR A 101 -12.98 8.93 21.50
CA THR A 101 -14.25 8.25 21.79
C THR A 101 -14.29 7.75 23.24
N ALA A 102 -13.20 7.14 23.72
CA ALA A 102 -13.10 6.70 25.10
C ALA A 102 -13.17 7.87 26.10
N GLU A 103 -12.51 9.00 25.80
CA GLU A 103 -12.59 10.21 26.62
C GLU A 103 -14.01 10.80 26.66
N ILE A 104 -14.71 10.84 25.53
CA ILE A 104 -16.10 11.30 25.45
C ILE A 104 -17.00 10.38 26.27
N ALA A 105 -16.87 9.07 26.12
CA ALA A 105 -17.65 8.09 26.88
C ALA A 105 -17.42 8.25 28.40
N ALA A 106 -16.17 8.44 28.82
CA ALA A 106 -15.84 8.67 30.22
C ALA A 106 -16.45 9.97 30.76
N ARG A 107 -16.42 11.06 29.98
CA ARG A 107 -17.06 12.34 30.36
C ARG A 107 -18.58 12.21 30.44
N LEU A 108 -19.21 11.51 29.52
CA LEU A 108 -20.65 11.23 29.54
C LEU A 108 -21.04 10.39 30.76
N SER A 109 -20.25 9.38 31.12
CA SER A 109 -20.48 8.59 32.33
C SER A 109 -20.45 9.46 33.59
N LYS A 110 -19.41 10.30 33.73
CA LYS A 110 -19.30 11.24 34.86
C LYS A 110 -20.46 12.22 34.92
N LEU A 111 -20.90 12.72 33.76
CA LEU A 111 -22.04 13.63 33.69
C LEU A 111 -23.33 12.93 34.13
N ARG A 112 -23.56 11.69 33.69
CA ARG A 112 -24.70 10.88 34.15
C ARG A 112 -24.65 10.63 35.65
N GLU A 113 -23.51 10.21 36.20
CA GLU A 113 -23.36 9.99 37.65
C GLU A 113 -23.78 11.22 38.47
N HIS A 114 -23.47 12.43 38.00
CA HIS A 114 -23.80 13.67 38.70
C HIS A 114 -25.25 14.14 38.48
N HIS A 115 -25.82 13.93 37.28
CA HIS A 115 -27.09 14.52 36.89
C HIS A 115 -28.28 13.55 36.93
N GLU A 116 -28.07 12.26 36.69
CA GLU A 116 -29.14 11.24 36.68
C GLU A 116 -29.92 11.21 38.01
N PRO A 117 -29.28 11.24 39.19
CA PRO A 117 -30.02 11.23 40.46
C PRO A 117 -30.88 12.48 40.65
N ARG A 118 -30.37 13.65 40.21
CA ARG A 118 -31.07 14.93 40.32
C ARG A 118 -32.27 15.01 39.37
N ILE A 119 -32.14 14.43 38.19
CA ILE A 119 -33.24 14.31 37.22
C ILE A 119 -34.30 13.37 37.78
N ALA A 120 -33.92 12.20 38.28
CA ALA A 120 -34.84 11.24 38.90
C ALA A 120 -35.58 11.82 40.11
N GLU A 121 -34.89 12.61 40.94
CA GLU A 121 -35.51 13.31 42.07
C GLU A 121 -36.52 14.37 41.62
N ALA A 122 -36.19 15.16 40.59
CA ALA A 122 -37.10 16.14 39.99
C ALA A 122 -38.35 15.47 39.39
N ASP A 123 -38.18 14.37 38.67
CA ASP A 123 -39.30 13.60 38.10
C ASP A 123 -40.20 13.03 39.19
N ALA A 124 -39.63 12.48 40.26
CA ALA A 124 -40.39 12.00 41.41
C ALA A 124 -41.17 13.12 42.12
N ALA A 125 -40.60 14.32 42.21
CA ALA A 125 -41.26 15.49 42.78
C ALA A 125 -42.44 15.97 41.91
N VAL A 126 -42.27 16.02 40.58
CA VAL A 126 -43.34 16.37 39.64
C VAL A 126 -44.49 15.37 39.70
N HIS A 127 -44.18 14.06 39.75
CA HIS A 127 -45.20 13.03 39.89
C HIS A 127 -45.97 13.12 41.21
N ARG A 128 -45.30 13.44 42.32
CA ARG A 128 -45.96 13.70 43.62
C ARG A 128 -46.87 14.92 43.57
N ALA A 129 -46.44 16.01 42.94
CA ALA A 129 -47.25 17.22 42.80
C ALA A 129 -48.53 16.99 41.97
N LYS A 130 -48.46 16.21 40.89
CA LYS A 130 -49.62 15.88 40.03
C LYS A 130 -50.65 14.97 40.69
N ASN A 131 -50.24 14.15 41.66
CA ASN A 131 -51.10 13.20 42.36
C ASN A 131 -51.58 13.72 43.73
N SER A 132 -51.29 14.98 44.07
CA SER A 132 -51.79 15.62 45.28
C SER A 132 -53.20 16.18 45.01
N PRO A 133 -54.24 15.78 45.77
CA PRO A 133 -55.59 16.28 45.54
C PRO A 133 -55.65 17.78 45.82
N GLU A 134 -56.21 18.55 44.88
CA GLU A 134 -56.52 19.97 45.07
C GLU A 134 -57.48 20.10 46.26
N LYS A 135 -57.09 20.92 47.24
CA LYS A 135 -57.91 21.26 48.40
C LYS A 135 -58.94 22.33 48.08
#